data_AF-A0A1J5F7C3-F1
#
_entry.id   AF-A0A1J5F7C3-F1
#
_cell.length_a   1.000
_cell.length_b   1.000
_cell.length_c   1.000
_cell.angle_alpha   90.00
_cell.angle_beta   90.00
_cell.angle_gamma   90.00
#
_symmetry.space_group_name_H-M   'P 1'
#
loop_
_entity.id
_entity.type
_entity.pdbx_description
1 polymer ?
#
loop_
_entity_poly.entity_id
_entity_poly.type
_entity_poly.pdbx_seq_one_letter_code
_entity_poly.pdbx_strand_id
1 'polypeptide(L)'
;PRTLRIYESEGLITPQRKGQWRHYTMDDIRWVECLRKMIHEQGISIAAIKKLLQYTPCWNVAECSFEQRKQCTAFFANGLVPRKIELSQPAVKKTGGGIAA
;
A
#
# COMPACT_ATOMS: atom_id res chain seq x y z
N PRO A 1 -15.87 7.32 18.52
CA PRO A 1 -16.12 5.90 18.17
C PRO A 1 -15.10 4.96 18.85
N ARG A 2 -15.53 3.76 19.30
CA ARG A 2 -14.70 2.82 20.08
C ARG A 2 -13.55 2.23 19.26
N THR A 3 -13.79 1.95 17.98
CA THR A 3 -12.81 1.29 17.08
C THR A 3 -11.55 2.12 16.85
N LEU A 4 -11.67 3.44 16.64
CA LEU A 4 -10.49 4.30 16.48
C LEU A 4 -9.59 4.29 17.72
N ARG A 5 -10.17 4.24 18.92
CA ARG A 5 -9.38 4.12 20.16
C ARG A 5 -8.61 2.81 20.25
N ILE A 6 -9.16 1.72 19.70
CA ILE A 6 -8.46 0.42 19.63
C ILE A 6 -7.27 0.53 18.68
N TYR A 7 -7.47 1.12 17.51
CA TYR A 7 -6.38 1.33 16.55
C TYR A 7 -5.29 2.27 17.09
N GLU A 8 -5.68 3.32 17.81
CA GLU A 8 -4.77 4.20 18.55
C GLU A 8 -3.97 3.42 19.61
N SER A 9 -4.62 2.63 20.46
CA SER A 9 -3.94 1.85 21.51
C SER A 9 -3.04 0.75 20.95
N GLU A 10 -3.39 0.21 19.79
CA GLU A 10 -2.58 -0.79 19.09
C GLU A 10 -1.44 -0.18 18.27
N GLY A 11 -1.31 1.15 18.23
CA GLY A 11 -0.27 1.86 17.47
C GLY A 11 -0.47 1.81 15.96
N LEU A 12 -1.67 1.45 15.49
CA LEU A 12 -2.01 1.43 14.06
C LEU A 12 -2.30 2.83 13.53
N ILE A 13 -2.75 3.76 14.38
CA ILE A 13 -3.05 5.15 14.01
C ILE A 13 -2.50 6.07 15.08
N THR A 14 -1.86 7.17 14.67
CA THR A 14 -1.31 8.16 15.60
C THR A 14 -1.86 9.55 15.26
N PRO A 15 -3.03 9.93 15.78
CA PRO A 15 -3.62 11.23 15.47
C PRO A 15 -2.82 12.37 16.09
N GLN A 16 -2.83 13.53 15.43
CA GLN A 16 -2.30 14.75 16.03
C GLN A 16 -3.22 15.21 17.15
N ARG A 17 -2.63 15.58 18.30
CA ARG A 17 -3.39 16.02 19.47
C ARG A 17 -3.24 17.52 19.65
N LYS A 18 -4.38 18.23 19.76
CA LYS A 18 -4.44 19.63 20.15
C LYS A 18 -5.35 19.75 21.38
N GLY A 19 -4.74 19.67 22.56
CA GLY A 19 -5.46 19.55 23.83
C GLY A 19 -6.30 18.27 23.89
N GLN A 20 -7.61 18.43 24.05
CA GLN A 20 -8.57 17.31 24.09
C GLN A 20 -8.98 16.80 22.70
N TRP A 21 -8.65 17.55 21.64
CA TRP A 21 -9.07 17.22 20.28
C TRP A 21 -8.05 16.31 19.58
N ARG A 22 -8.58 15.33 18.85
CA ARG A 22 -7.82 14.43 17.98
C ARG A 22 -8.09 14.83 16.54
N HIS A 23 -7.03 15.21 15.84
CA HIS A 23 -7.06 15.61 14.45
C HIS A 23 -6.54 14.46 13.61
N TYR A 24 -7.32 14.09 12.59
CA TYR A 24 -6.99 13.08 11.61
C TYR A 24 -6.83 13.75 10.25
N THR A 25 -5.78 13.39 9.55
CA THR A 25 -5.52 13.81 8.18
C THR A 25 -6.33 12.94 7.19
N MET A 26 -6.38 13.34 5.92
CA MET A 26 -6.99 12.50 4.89
C MET A 26 -6.26 11.16 4.73
N ASP A 27 -4.94 11.13 4.98
CA ASP A 27 -4.16 9.89 4.96
C ASP A 27 -4.57 8.96 6.10
N ASP A 28 -4.85 9.50 7.29
CA ASP A 28 -5.37 8.71 8.42
C ASP A 28 -6.73 8.10 8.08
N ILE A 29 -7.62 8.87 7.45
CA ILE A 29 -8.94 8.35 7.02
C ILE A 29 -8.78 7.23 6.00
N ARG A 30 -7.92 7.41 4.99
CA ARG A 30 -7.66 6.37 3.98
C ARG A 30 -7.01 5.13 4.59
N TRP A 31 -6.16 5.31 5.58
CA TRP A 31 -5.56 4.21 6.33
C TRP A 31 -6.60 3.44 7.15
N VAL A 32 -7.54 4.14 7.80
CA VAL A 32 -8.69 3.50 8.50
C VAL A 32 -9.52 2.66 7.54
N GLU A 33 -9.76 3.11 6.31
CA GLU A 33 -10.46 2.32 5.29
C GLU A 33 -9.70 1.05 4.93
N CYS A 34 -8.38 1.12 4.76
CA CYS A 34 -7.53 -0.05 4.52
C CYS A 34 -7.59 -1.04 5.70
N LEU A 35 -7.45 -0.53 6.93
CA LEU A 35 -7.57 -1.34 8.16
C LEU A 35 -8.94 -2.02 8.23
N ARG A 36 -10.01 -1.29 7.91
CA ARG A 36 -11.38 -1.83 7.93
C ARG A 36 -11.53 -2.98 6.92
N LYS A 37 -11.01 -2.82 5.70
CA LYS A 37 -11.00 -3.87 4.68
C LYS A 37 -10.24 -5.12 5.16
N MET A 38 -9.01 -4.93 5.65
CA MET A 38 -8.19 -6.05 6.16
C MET A 38 -8.86 -6.78 7.33
N ILE A 39 -9.46 -6.06 8.27
CA ILE A 39 -10.03 -6.66 9.49
C ILE A 39 -11.40 -7.28 9.22
N HIS A 40 -12.30 -6.57 8.55
CA HIS A 40 -13.71 -6.96 8.47
C HIS A 40 -14.07 -7.70 7.20
N GLU A 41 -13.38 -7.44 6.08
CA GLU A 41 -13.66 -8.12 4.81
C GLU A 41 -12.75 -9.34 4.63
N GLN A 42 -11.45 -9.18 4.95
CA GLN A 42 -10.46 -10.27 4.82
C GLN A 42 -10.29 -11.10 6.10
N GLY A 43 -10.81 -10.65 7.25
CA GLY A 43 -10.73 -11.37 8.52
C GLY A 43 -9.34 -11.39 9.17
N ILE A 44 -8.44 -10.48 8.78
CA ILE A 44 -7.07 -10.42 9.30
C ILE A 44 -7.08 -9.78 10.69
N SER A 45 -6.49 -10.46 11.67
CA SER A 45 -6.38 -9.93 13.03
C SER A 45 -5.42 -8.73 13.10
N ILE A 46 -5.64 -7.84 14.07
CA ILE A 46 -4.75 -6.68 14.30
C ILE A 46 -3.29 -7.13 14.53
N ALA A 47 -3.08 -8.21 15.27
CA ALA A 47 -1.75 -8.78 15.50
C ALA A 47 -1.09 -9.23 14.19
N ALA A 48 -1.84 -9.91 13.31
CA ALA A 48 -1.35 -10.32 12.00
C ALA A 48 -1.06 -9.10 11.10
N ILE A 49 -1.93 -8.09 11.06
CA ILE A 49 -1.69 -6.83 10.32
C ILE A 49 -0.36 -6.20 10.75
N LYS A 50 -0.14 -6.03 12.07
CA LYS A 50 1.11 -5.45 12.60
C LYS A 50 2.35 -6.24 12.21
N LYS A 51 2.25 -7.57 12.09
CA LYS A 51 3.35 -8.43 11.65
C LYS A 51 3.56 -8.36 10.14
N LEU A 52 2.50 -8.44 9.34
CA LEU A 52 2.57 -8.38 7.88
C LEU A 52 3.14 -7.06 7.38
N LEU A 53 2.74 -5.94 7.98
CA LEU A 53 3.22 -4.60 7.61
C LEU A 53 4.71 -4.37 7.87
N GLN A 54 5.40 -5.27 8.59
CA GLN A 54 6.87 -5.24 8.73
C GLN A 54 7.59 -5.80 7.50
N TYR A 55 6.90 -6.61 6.68
CA TYR A 55 7.50 -7.35 5.57
C TYR A 55 6.92 -6.96 4.20
N THR A 56 5.69 -6.45 4.17
CA THR A 56 5.00 -6.12 2.92
C THR A 56 4.23 -4.81 3.06
N PRO A 57 4.21 -3.96 2.01
CA PRO A 57 3.44 -2.73 2.04
C PRO A 57 1.93 -3.00 2.12
N CYS A 58 1.20 -2.03 2.64
CA CYS A 58 -0.23 -2.20 2.91
C CYS A 58 -1.07 -2.55 1.67
N TRP A 59 -0.72 -2.07 0.48
CA TRP A 59 -1.49 -2.35 -0.75
C TRP A 59 -1.43 -3.82 -1.19
N ASN A 60 -0.45 -4.59 -0.72
CA ASN A 60 -0.40 -6.04 -0.93
C ASN A 60 -1.33 -6.77 0.05
N VAL A 61 -1.43 -6.27 1.29
CA VAL A 61 -2.29 -6.89 2.33
C VAL A 61 -3.75 -6.51 2.09
N ALA A 62 -4.03 -5.22 1.93
CA ALA A 62 -5.37 -4.69 1.68
C ALA A 62 -5.86 -4.94 0.24
N GLU A 63 -5.07 -5.63 -0.59
CA GLU A 63 -5.39 -5.93 -1.99
C GLU A 63 -5.90 -4.71 -2.75
N CYS A 64 -5.15 -3.60 -2.70
CA CYS A 64 -5.56 -2.38 -3.38
C CYS A 64 -5.40 -2.54 -4.88
N SER A 65 -6.38 -2.10 -5.69
CA SER A 65 -6.26 -2.08 -7.14
C SER A 65 -5.20 -1.07 -7.59
N PHE A 66 -4.77 -1.15 -8.86
CA PHE A 66 -3.77 -0.22 -9.38
C PHE A 66 -4.28 1.23 -9.39
N GLU A 67 -5.56 1.43 -9.68
CA GLU A 67 -6.25 2.72 -9.67
C GLU A 67 -6.26 3.34 -8.27
N GLN A 68 -6.50 2.52 -7.24
CA GLN A 68 -6.42 2.97 -5.84
C GLN A 68 -4.99 3.36 -5.45
N ARG A 69 -3.98 2.61 -5.92
CA ARG A 69 -2.56 2.89 -5.65
C ARG A 69 -2.11 4.22 -6.25
N LYS A 70 -2.59 4.59 -7.45
CA LYS A 70 -2.29 5.88 -8.11
C LYS A 70 -2.70 7.12 -7.32
N GLN A 71 -3.60 6.96 -6.35
CA GLN A 71 -4.10 8.05 -5.51
C GLN A 71 -3.68 7.89 -4.05
N CYS A 72 -2.76 6.96 -3.75
CA CYS A 72 -2.35 6.63 -2.41
C CYS A 72 -1.01 7.27 -2.08
N THR A 73 -1.00 8.21 -1.14
CA THR A 73 0.21 8.86 -0.61
C THR A 73 1.21 7.83 -0.08
N ALA A 74 0.74 6.80 0.62
CA ALA A 74 1.58 5.71 1.12
C ALA A 74 2.27 4.94 -0.03
N PHE A 75 1.61 4.76 -1.18
CA PHE A 75 2.21 4.12 -2.35
C PHE A 75 3.36 4.94 -2.93
N PHE A 76 3.20 6.27 -3.00
CA PHE A 76 4.26 7.17 -3.48
C PHE A 76 5.40 7.35 -2.46
N ALA A 77 5.08 7.43 -1.17
CA ALA A 77 6.04 7.70 -0.12
C ALA A 77 6.98 6.52 0.15
N ASN A 78 6.53 5.28 -0.06
CA ASN A 78 7.29 4.09 0.34
C ASN A 78 8.49 3.76 -0.55
N GLY A 79 8.83 4.54 -1.58
CA GLY A 79 10.09 4.39 -2.36
C GLY A 79 10.32 3.06 -3.07
N LEU A 80 9.49 2.04 -2.83
CA LEU A 80 9.49 0.73 -3.47
C LEU A 80 8.72 0.79 -4.80
N VAL A 81 8.99 1.80 -5.62
CA VAL A 81 8.82 1.65 -7.06
C VAL A 81 9.97 0.74 -7.48
N PRO A 82 9.74 -0.51 -7.91
CA PRO A 82 10.83 -1.30 -8.47
C PRO A 82 11.36 -0.51 -9.67
N ARG A 83 12.60 -0.04 -9.62
CA ARG A 83 13.23 0.70 -10.72
C ARG A 83 13.34 -0.10 -12.01
N LYS A 84 13.01 -1.39 -12.00
CA LYS A 84 12.87 -2.23 -13.19
C LYS A 84 11.73 -3.23 -12.99
N ILE A 85 10.60 -2.95 -13.62
CA ILE A 85 9.95 -3.99 -14.40
C ILE A 85 10.50 -3.73 -15.80
N GLU A 86 11.57 -4.44 -16.18
CA GLU A 86 11.92 -4.54 -17.59
C GLU A 86 10.72 -5.21 -18.25
N LEU A 87 9.90 -4.40 -18.91
CA LEU A 87 9.00 -4.86 -19.95
C LEU A 87 9.91 -5.57 -20.95
N SER A 88 10.02 -6.90 -20.85
CA SER A 88 10.65 -7.72 -21.86
C SER A 88 9.89 -7.46 -23.15
N GLN A 89 10.41 -6.53 -23.96
CA GLN A 89 9.90 -6.33 -25.31
C GLN A 89 10.04 -7.68 -26.02
N PRO A 90 8.99 -8.18 -26.70
CA PRO A 90 9.10 -9.41 -27.46
C PRO A 90 10.22 -9.23 -28.50
N ALA A 91 11.17 -10.16 -28.49
CA ALA A 91 12.34 -10.15 -29.35
C ALA A 91 11.94 -9.94 -30.82
N VAL A 92 12.25 -8.78 -31.37
CA VAL A 92 12.19 -8.54 -32.82
C VAL A 92 13.23 -9.46 -33.46
N LYS A 93 12.76 -10.52 -34.12
CA LYS A 93 13.60 -11.42 -34.91
C LYS A 93 14.25 -10.61 -36.04
N LYS A 94 15.55 -10.32 -35.91
CA LYS A 94 16.36 -9.88 -37.05
C LYS A 94 16.48 -11.05 -38.02
N THR A 95 15.70 -11.02 -39.08
CA THR A 95 15.99 -11.81 -40.28
C THR A 95 17.30 -11.31 -40.85
N GLY A 96 18.34 -12.14 -40.74
CA GLY A 96 19.63 -11.94 -41.39
C GLY A 96 19.60 -12.31 -42.87
N GLY A 97 20.63 -11.81 -43.57
CA GLY A 97 20.94 -12.01 -44.98
C GLY A 97 21.34 -10.66 -45.56
N GLY A 98 22.63 -10.29 -45.66
CA GLY A 98 23.68 -10.97 -46.42
C GLY A 98 23.42 -10.70 -47.91
N ILE A 99 24.32 -10.12 -48.71
CA ILE A 99 25.67 -10.58 -49.09
C ILE A 99 26.31 -9.43 -49.89
N ALA A 100 27.52 -9.01 -49.53
CA ALA A 100 28.77 -9.05 -50.32
C ALA A 100 28.73 -8.55 -51.77
N ALA A 101 29.50 -7.50 -52.06
CA ALA A 101 30.67 -7.49 -52.96
C ALA A 101 31.37 -6.12 -52.86
#